data_AF-D2UZ89-F1
#
_entry.id   AF-D2UZ89-F1
#
_cell.length_a   1.000
_cell.length_b   1.000
_cell.length_c   1.000
_cell.angle_alpha   90.00
_cell.angle_beta   90.00
_cell.angle_gamma   90.00
#
_symmetry.space_group_name_H-M   'P 1'
#
loop_
_entity.id
_entity.type
_entity.pdbx_description
1 polymer ?
#
loop_
_entity_poly.entity_id
_entity_poly.type
_entity_poly.pdbx_seq_one_letter_code
_entity_poly.pdbx_strand_id
1 'polypeptide(L)'
;MSSTKVQVPLTDESEEDDVFDYEVGDDDDEYSDEEDHKATSSSLLHATNSNPFAPMQAYKQLLGSDVETIRAFLENKSKNKYFYITVKMGEKKGKLRVRMGREINSFDFEDAIELTLEQQTYISFTGMENKRTGEVFPMIEHPVIPGTTLLEKKYVSKMKDGEEYFLLTRDIRDDAANLLTREQLESIREKFNKIDENRTGFISHDEIRKYFAKHRDQKISSYIEFANEKIRKEPKKEDYHQQQLQKRINMAKKQYQKNVDYFLSIDINGDGSISFEEFRNNEVKSYITQNK
;
A
#
# COMPACT_ATOMS: atom_id res chain seq x y z
N MET A 1 42.57 63.65 5.59
CA MET A 1 43.17 62.31 5.66
C MET A 1 42.03 61.31 5.60
N SER A 2 41.94 60.58 4.48
CA SER A 2 40.87 59.62 4.18
C SER A 2 40.89 58.45 5.14
N SER A 3 39.73 58.07 5.67
CA SER A 3 39.53 56.79 6.34
C SER A 3 38.73 55.89 5.40
N THR A 4 39.36 54.81 4.96
CA THR A 4 38.84 53.84 3.99
C THR A 4 38.13 52.71 4.73
N LYS A 5 36.94 52.35 4.22
CA LYS A 5 36.12 51.19 4.59
C LYS A 5 36.90 49.88 4.59
N VAL A 6 36.54 48.96 5.48
CA VAL A 6 36.35 47.55 5.09
C VAL A 6 35.06 47.04 5.76
N GLN A 7 34.09 46.71 4.92
CA GLN A 7 32.80 46.12 5.27
C GLN A 7 32.88 44.68 4.78
N VAL A 8 32.82 43.72 5.71
CA VAL A 8 32.84 42.28 5.39
C VAL A 8 31.39 41.82 5.20
N PRO A 9 31.05 41.12 4.11
CA PRO A 9 29.71 40.58 3.91
C PRO A 9 29.55 39.16 4.48
N LEU A 10 28.31 38.93 4.90
CA LEU A 10 27.54 37.68 5.07
C LEU A 10 28.14 36.37 4.53
N THR A 11 28.03 35.33 5.34
CA THR A 11 27.71 33.97 4.88
C THR A 11 26.49 33.48 5.65
N ASP A 12 25.38 33.44 4.95
CA ASP A 12 24.11 32.84 5.34
C ASP A 12 23.96 31.61 4.44
N GLU A 13 24.33 30.44 4.95
CA GLU A 13 24.15 29.14 4.31
C GLU A 13 23.90 28.11 5.43
N SER A 14 22.66 28.06 5.91
CA SER A 14 22.09 26.84 6.48
C SER A 14 21.21 26.21 5.40
N GLU A 15 21.84 25.49 4.47
CA GLU A 15 21.14 24.48 3.67
C GLU A 15 20.79 23.33 4.62
N GLU A 16 19.55 23.33 5.10
CA GLU A 16 18.96 22.14 5.73
C GLU A 16 18.80 21.08 4.62
N ASP A 17 19.78 20.17 4.56
CA ASP A 17 19.67 18.95 3.76
C ASP A 17 18.56 18.09 4.35
N ASP A 18 17.34 18.25 3.80
CA ASP A 18 16.24 17.30 3.92
C ASP A 18 16.67 15.94 3.34
N VAL A 19 17.41 15.18 4.14
CA VAL A 19 17.62 13.76 3.91
C VAL A 19 16.26 13.11 4.05
N PHE A 20 15.63 12.80 2.92
CA PHE A 20 14.40 12.02 2.86
C PHE A 20 14.66 10.61 3.44
N ASP A 21 14.59 10.51 4.76
CA ASP A 21 14.30 9.24 5.42
C ASP A 21 12.83 8.95 5.08
N TYR A 22 12.64 8.16 4.02
CA TYR A 22 11.48 7.29 4.00
C TYR A 22 11.64 6.40 5.23
N GLU A 23 11.04 6.82 6.34
CA GLU A 23 10.74 5.96 7.47
C GLU A 23 9.83 4.86 6.93
N VAL A 24 10.44 3.85 6.31
CA VAL A 24 9.86 2.53 6.22
C VAL A 24 9.81 2.12 7.68
N GLY A 25 8.63 2.23 8.29
CA GLY A 25 8.41 1.97 9.71
C GLY A 25 9.27 0.81 10.14
N ASP A 26 10.19 1.10 11.06
CA ASP A 26 10.92 0.06 11.76
C ASP A 26 9.83 -0.74 12.48
N ASP A 27 9.54 -1.94 11.96
CA ASP A 27 8.89 -2.97 12.74
C ASP A 27 9.83 -3.22 13.92
N ASP A 28 9.53 -2.55 15.03
CA ASP A 28 10.12 -2.78 16.33
C ASP A 28 9.89 -4.24 16.70
N ASP A 29 10.83 -5.11 16.33
CA ASP A 29 11.05 -6.41 16.95
C ASP A 29 11.58 -6.17 18.38
N GLU A 30 10.72 -5.60 19.23
CA GLU A 30 10.94 -5.46 20.65
C GLU A 30 10.78 -6.84 21.29
N TYR A 31 11.91 -7.51 21.49
CA TYR A 31 12.03 -8.69 22.32
C TYR A 31 11.69 -8.34 23.77
N SER A 32 10.59 -8.88 24.30
CA SER A 32 10.33 -8.93 25.74
C SER A 32 10.25 -10.38 26.21
N ASP A 33 11.30 -10.84 26.89
CA ASP A 33 11.29 -12.03 27.74
C ASP A 33 10.75 -11.67 29.14
N GLU A 34 9.86 -12.55 29.63
CA GLU A 34 9.59 -12.94 31.03
C GLU A 34 9.25 -11.84 32.08
N GLU A 35 8.11 -11.94 32.77
CA GLU A 35 7.87 -12.82 33.92
C GLU A 35 6.49 -12.58 34.59
N ASP A 36 6.02 -13.61 35.30
CA ASP A 36 4.80 -13.69 36.09
C ASP A 36 4.63 -12.60 37.17
N HIS A 37 3.39 -12.11 37.38
CA HIS A 37 2.67 -12.29 38.66
C HIS A 37 1.29 -11.60 38.74
N LYS A 38 0.34 -12.40 39.25
CA LYS A 38 -0.77 -12.11 40.19
C LYS A 38 -1.91 -11.16 39.81
N ALA A 39 -3.09 -11.79 39.81
CA ALA A 39 -4.42 -11.25 39.79
C ALA A 39 -4.76 -10.27 40.94
N THR A 40 -5.55 -9.26 40.60
CA THR A 40 -6.71 -8.82 41.40
C THR A 40 -7.81 -8.25 40.50
N SER A 41 -9.04 -8.68 40.77
CA SER A 41 -10.28 -8.45 40.04
C SER A 41 -10.87 -7.03 40.18
N SER A 42 -11.76 -6.69 39.21
CA SER A 42 -12.95 -5.81 39.28
C SER A 42 -12.93 -4.76 38.15
N SER A 43 -13.97 -4.46 37.36
CA SER A 43 -15.30 -5.02 37.09
C SER A 43 -15.84 -4.32 35.83
N LEU A 44 -16.91 -4.88 35.25
CA LEU A 44 -17.83 -4.30 34.26
C LEU A 44 -17.28 -4.00 32.85
N LEU A 45 -17.66 -4.84 31.88
CA LEU A 45 -18.25 -4.45 30.59
C LEU A 45 -18.94 -5.68 29.95
N HIS A 46 -20.10 -5.46 29.34
CA HIS A 46 -20.93 -6.49 28.72
C HIS A 46 -20.24 -7.16 27.53
N ALA A 47 -19.96 -8.46 27.65
CA ALA A 47 -19.52 -9.32 26.55
C ALA A 47 -20.65 -10.27 26.13
N THR A 48 -21.02 -10.22 24.86
CA THR A 48 -21.79 -11.25 24.19
C THR A 48 -20.96 -12.53 24.12
N ASN A 49 -21.37 -13.54 24.89
CA ASN A 49 -20.81 -14.89 24.89
C ASN A 49 -20.87 -15.52 23.48
N SER A 50 -19.81 -15.38 22.68
CA SER A 50 -19.58 -16.24 21.53
C SER A 50 -18.64 -17.36 21.97
N ASN A 51 -19.22 -18.54 22.21
CA ASN A 51 -18.47 -19.72 22.59
C ASN A 51 -17.54 -20.12 21.42
N PRO A 52 -16.20 -20.04 21.55
CA PRO A 52 -15.28 -20.36 20.47
C PRO A 52 -15.31 -21.85 20.07
N PHE A 53 -15.94 -22.71 20.88
CA PHE A 53 -16.15 -24.13 20.60
C PHE A 53 -17.50 -24.46 19.95
N ALA A 54 -18.37 -23.47 19.70
CA ALA A 54 -19.65 -23.68 19.03
C ALA A 54 -19.53 -24.36 17.65
N PRO A 55 -18.53 -24.05 16.80
CA PRO A 55 -18.36 -24.74 15.52
C PRO A 55 -18.01 -26.23 15.69
N MET A 56 -17.23 -26.56 16.74
CA MET A 56 -16.76 -27.92 17.01
C MET A 56 -17.87 -28.80 17.63
N GLN A 57 -18.76 -28.21 18.42
CA GLN A 57 -19.95 -28.89 18.96
C GLN A 57 -20.98 -29.19 17.86
N ALA A 58 -21.20 -28.26 16.92
CA ALA A 58 -22.08 -28.48 15.77
C ALA A 58 -21.57 -29.63 14.88
N TYR A 59 -20.25 -29.76 14.70
CA TYR A 59 -19.65 -30.85 13.91
C TYR A 59 -19.80 -32.22 14.60
N LYS A 60 -19.63 -32.27 15.93
CA LYS A 60 -19.85 -33.51 16.71
C LYS A 60 -21.32 -33.94 16.72
N GLN A 61 -22.26 -32.99 16.74
CA GLN A 61 -23.69 -33.30 16.60
C GLN A 61 -24.05 -33.83 15.21
N LEU A 62 -23.42 -33.30 14.15
CA LEU A 62 -23.63 -33.80 12.78
C LEU A 62 -23.14 -35.24 12.56
N LEU A 63 -22.03 -35.63 13.18
CA LEU A 63 -21.46 -36.98 13.05
C LEU A 63 -22.34 -38.09 13.67
N GLY A 64 -23.26 -37.72 14.57
CA GLY A 64 -24.24 -38.63 15.16
C GLY A 64 -25.67 -38.48 14.61
N SER A 65 -25.87 -37.61 13.61
CA SER A 65 -27.19 -37.31 13.05
C SER A 65 -27.52 -38.23 11.86
N ASP A 66 -28.82 -38.45 11.61
CA ASP A 66 -29.26 -39.22 10.44
C ASP A 66 -28.96 -38.49 9.12
N VAL A 67 -28.98 -39.27 8.02
CA VAL A 67 -28.65 -38.79 6.67
C VAL A 67 -29.56 -37.64 6.23
N GLU A 68 -30.81 -37.58 6.71
CA GLU A 68 -31.76 -36.52 6.37
C GLU A 68 -31.42 -35.21 7.08
N THR A 69 -30.93 -35.27 8.31
CA THR A 69 -30.47 -34.12 9.08
C THR A 69 -29.16 -33.56 8.53
N ILE A 70 -28.24 -34.44 8.12
CA ILE A 70 -27.01 -34.04 7.41
C ILE A 70 -27.38 -33.43 6.05
N ARG A 71 -28.31 -34.02 5.31
CA ARG A 71 -28.82 -33.49 4.04
C ARG A 71 -29.48 -32.13 4.24
N ALA A 72 -30.37 -31.97 5.21
CA ALA A 72 -31.01 -30.70 5.53
C ALA A 72 -30.00 -29.64 5.98
N PHE A 73 -28.98 -30.01 6.76
CA PHE A 73 -27.89 -29.09 7.13
C PHE A 73 -27.05 -28.66 5.92
N LEU A 74 -26.71 -29.59 5.04
CA LEU A 74 -26.00 -29.31 3.79
C LEU A 74 -26.85 -28.50 2.82
N GLU A 75 -28.16 -28.77 2.72
CA GLU A 75 -29.14 -28.00 1.94
C GLU A 75 -29.33 -26.59 2.52
N ASN A 76 -29.31 -26.44 3.85
CA ASN A 76 -29.42 -25.14 4.51
C ASN A 76 -28.10 -24.35 4.42
N LYS A 77 -26.93 -25.02 4.34
CA LYS A 77 -25.66 -24.39 3.96
C LYS A 77 -25.56 -24.11 2.45
N SER A 78 -26.16 -24.94 1.59
CA SER A 78 -26.26 -24.72 0.15
C SER A 78 -27.25 -23.62 -0.22
N LYS A 79 -28.05 -23.11 0.73
CA LYS A 79 -28.80 -21.86 0.58
C LYS A 79 -27.92 -20.61 0.53
N ASN A 80 -26.62 -20.71 0.81
CA ASN A 80 -25.68 -19.72 0.28
C ASN A 80 -25.68 -19.91 -1.24
N LYS A 81 -26.64 -19.27 -1.93
CA LYS A 81 -26.73 -19.31 -3.39
C LYS A 81 -25.50 -18.59 -3.93
N TYR A 82 -24.49 -19.37 -4.29
CA TYR A 82 -23.44 -18.91 -5.16
C TYR A 82 -24.04 -18.76 -6.55
N PHE A 83 -23.77 -17.64 -7.19
CA PHE A 83 -24.07 -17.45 -8.59
C PHE A 83 -22.77 -17.17 -9.32
N TYR A 84 -22.66 -17.73 -10.52
CA TYR A 84 -21.52 -17.48 -11.38
C TYR A 84 -21.93 -16.38 -12.35
N ILE A 85 -21.29 -15.22 -12.23
CA ILE A 85 -21.38 -14.21 -13.27
C ILE A 85 -20.16 -14.34 -14.17
N THR A 86 -20.39 -14.23 -15.48
CA THR A 86 -19.26 -14.08 -16.40
C THR A 86 -18.98 -12.60 -16.52
N VAL A 87 -17.79 -12.19 -16.09
CA VAL A 87 -17.29 -10.82 -16.22
C VAL A 87 -16.31 -10.75 -17.38
N LYS A 88 -16.51 -9.79 -18.26
CA LYS A 88 -15.56 -9.47 -19.31
C LYS A 88 -14.89 -8.13 -19.01
N MET A 89 -13.55 -8.13 -18.96
CA MET A 89 -12.70 -6.94 -18.83
C MET A 89 -11.77 -6.86 -20.04
N GLY A 90 -12.04 -5.92 -20.96
CA GLY A 90 -11.35 -5.86 -22.25
C GLY A 90 -11.53 -7.17 -23.04
N GLU A 91 -10.42 -7.81 -23.42
CA GLU A 91 -10.43 -9.12 -24.10
C GLU A 91 -10.53 -10.31 -23.13
N LYS A 92 -10.22 -10.11 -21.84
CA LYS A 92 -10.23 -11.17 -20.83
C LYS A 92 -11.65 -11.49 -20.39
N LYS A 93 -11.98 -12.79 -20.30
CA LYS A 93 -13.23 -13.30 -19.71
C LYS A 93 -12.89 -14.08 -18.45
N GLY A 94 -13.50 -13.69 -17.33
CA GLY A 94 -13.46 -14.42 -16.07
C GLY A 94 -14.85 -14.89 -15.68
N LYS A 95 -14.93 -15.99 -14.93
CA LYS A 95 -16.10 -16.30 -14.13
C LYS A 95 -15.80 -15.81 -12.72
N LEU A 96 -16.65 -14.97 -12.17
CA LEU A 96 -16.56 -14.58 -10.77
C LEU A 96 -17.61 -15.35 -10.01
N ARG A 97 -17.16 -16.11 -9.01
CA ARG A 97 -18.04 -16.68 -8.00
C ARG A 97 -18.46 -15.57 -7.06
N VAL A 98 -19.76 -15.31 -7.02
CA VAL A 98 -20.34 -14.26 -6.19
C VAL A 98 -21.12 -14.91 -5.06
N ARG A 99 -20.77 -14.57 -3.82
CA ARG A 99 -21.47 -15.04 -2.63
C ARG A 99 -22.30 -13.91 -2.05
N MET A 100 -23.62 -14.11 -1.91
CA MET A 100 -24.44 -13.18 -1.12
C MET A 100 -23.93 -13.15 0.33
N GLY A 101 -23.46 -11.97 0.77
CA GLY A 101 -23.07 -11.72 2.15
C GLY A 101 -24.25 -11.91 3.11
N ARG A 102 -23.97 -12.47 4.29
CA ARG A 102 -24.98 -12.65 5.36
C ARG A 102 -25.23 -11.37 6.15
N GLU A 103 -24.21 -10.53 6.22
CA GLU A 103 -24.22 -9.27 6.94
C GLU A 103 -24.08 -8.16 5.88
N ILE A 104 -25.12 -7.33 5.77
CA ILE A 104 -25.17 -6.15 4.91
C ILE A 104 -25.12 -6.48 3.40
N ASN A 105 -26.25 -6.86 2.80
CA ASN A 105 -26.61 -6.73 1.37
C ASN A 105 -25.45 -6.45 0.36
N SER A 106 -24.43 -7.29 0.38
CA SER A 106 -23.17 -7.12 -0.33
C SER A 106 -22.82 -8.42 -1.01
N PHE A 107 -21.92 -8.32 -1.97
CA PHE A 107 -21.33 -9.45 -2.63
C PHE A 107 -19.84 -9.41 -2.39
N ASP A 108 -19.27 -10.57 -2.04
CA ASP A 108 -17.84 -10.76 -2.04
C ASP A 108 -17.48 -11.51 -3.33
N PHE A 109 -16.49 -10.99 -4.05
CA PHE A 109 -15.85 -11.76 -5.11
C PHE A 109 -14.96 -12.79 -4.43
N GLU A 110 -15.35 -14.06 -4.47
CA GLU A 110 -14.49 -15.12 -3.92
C GLU A 110 -13.32 -15.45 -4.85
N ASP A 111 -13.47 -15.16 -6.13
CA ASP A 111 -12.37 -15.26 -7.09
C ASP A 111 -11.65 -13.91 -7.18
N ALA A 112 -10.34 -13.92 -6.93
CA ALA A 112 -9.52 -12.74 -7.09
C ALA A 112 -9.45 -12.37 -8.58
N ILE A 113 -9.87 -11.16 -8.93
CA ILE A 113 -9.49 -10.58 -10.21
C ILE A 113 -8.00 -10.25 -10.11
N GLU A 114 -7.18 -10.95 -10.89
CA GLU A 114 -5.76 -10.62 -11.03
C GLU A 114 -5.62 -9.28 -11.76
N LEU A 115 -5.58 -8.21 -10.97
CA LEU A 115 -5.23 -6.86 -11.39
C LEU A 115 -3.74 -6.64 -11.20
N THR A 116 -3.12 -5.90 -12.12
CA THR A 116 -1.77 -5.36 -11.87
C THR A 116 -1.81 -4.40 -10.68
N LEU A 117 -0.67 -4.16 -10.02
CA LEU A 117 -0.58 -3.21 -8.90
C LEU A 117 -1.09 -1.82 -9.29
N GLU A 118 -0.82 -1.39 -10.53
CA GLU A 118 -1.34 -0.16 -11.10
C GLU A 118 -2.87 -0.17 -11.17
N GLN A 119 -3.47 -1.23 -11.72
CA GLN A 119 -4.91 -1.35 -11.84
C GLN A 119 -5.60 -1.37 -10.47
N GLN A 120 -5.04 -2.05 -9.48
CA GLN A 120 -5.56 -2.02 -8.11
C GLN A 120 -5.60 -0.60 -7.53
N THR A 121 -4.69 0.26 -7.98
CA THR A 121 -4.59 1.63 -7.46
C THR A 121 -5.55 2.58 -8.18
N TYR A 122 -5.61 2.50 -9.51
CA TYR A 122 -6.26 3.54 -10.32
C TYR A 122 -7.52 3.09 -11.04
N ILE A 123 -7.84 1.81 -11.04
CA ILE A 123 -9.12 1.37 -11.57
C ILE A 123 -10.13 1.35 -10.43
N SER A 124 -11.19 2.12 -10.60
CA SER A 124 -12.40 2.04 -9.77
C SER A 124 -13.47 1.25 -10.51
N PHE A 125 -14.19 0.38 -9.79
CA PHE A 125 -15.36 -0.31 -10.32
C PHE A 125 -16.59 0.57 -10.12
N THR A 126 -17.16 1.04 -11.23
CA THR A 126 -18.27 2.01 -11.21
C THR A 126 -19.63 1.36 -11.41
N GLY A 127 -19.66 0.14 -11.94
CA GLY A 127 -20.91 -0.57 -12.17
C GLY A 127 -20.75 -1.88 -12.92
N MET A 128 -21.88 -2.50 -13.22
CA MET A 128 -21.97 -3.65 -14.11
C MET A 128 -23.06 -3.43 -15.16
N GLU A 129 -22.84 -3.84 -16.40
CA GLU A 129 -23.83 -3.78 -17.47
C GLU A 129 -24.27 -5.19 -17.87
N ASN A 130 -25.58 -5.46 -17.86
CA ASN A 130 -26.12 -6.72 -18.37
C ASN A 130 -25.92 -6.80 -19.88
N LYS A 131 -25.18 -7.78 -20.37
CA LYS A 131 -24.89 -7.90 -21.81
C LYS A 131 -26.12 -8.11 -22.68
N ARG A 132 -27.17 -8.74 -22.14
CA ARG A 132 -28.40 -9.02 -22.89
C ARG A 132 -29.35 -7.81 -22.89
N THR A 133 -29.51 -7.13 -21.76
CA THR A 133 -30.50 -6.06 -21.60
C THR A 133 -29.93 -4.65 -21.73
N GLY A 134 -28.61 -4.48 -21.61
CA GLY A 134 -27.95 -3.17 -21.51
C GLY A 134 -28.22 -2.44 -20.19
N GLU A 135 -28.89 -3.07 -19.22
CA GLU A 135 -29.18 -2.44 -17.93
C GLU A 135 -27.88 -2.28 -17.13
N VAL A 136 -27.62 -1.05 -16.68
CA VAL A 136 -26.46 -0.70 -15.85
C VAL A 136 -26.84 -0.71 -14.37
N PHE A 137 -26.07 -1.45 -13.59
CA PHE A 137 -26.13 -1.55 -12.14
C PHE A 137 -24.95 -0.78 -11.56
N PRO A 138 -25.12 0.48 -11.12
CA PRO A 138 -24.04 1.22 -10.52
C PRO A 138 -23.55 0.55 -9.23
N MET A 139 -22.24 0.64 -9.02
CA MET A 139 -21.57 0.20 -7.81
C MET A 139 -21.25 1.41 -6.93
N ILE A 140 -21.15 1.19 -5.63
CA ILE A 140 -20.63 2.21 -4.74
C ILE A 140 -19.13 2.30 -5.05
N GLU A 141 -18.67 3.47 -5.47
CA GLU A 141 -17.24 3.70 -5.70
C GLU A 141 -16.48 3.37 -4.41
N HIS A 142 -15.69 2.31 -4.48
CA HIS A 142 -14.84 1.85 -3.40
C HIS A 142 -13.48 1.52 -4.03
N PRO A 143 -12.35 1.85 -3.36
CA PRO A 143 -11.06 1.32 -3.79
C PRO A 143 -11.19 -0.19 -3.95
N VAL A 144 -10.61 -0.73 -5.04
CA VAL A 144 -10.65 -2.17 -5.34
C VAL A 144 -9.83 -2.88 -4.28
N ILE A 145 -10.47 -3.21 -3.18
CA ILE A 145 -9.91 -4.08 -2.16
C ILE A 145 -10.04 -5.49 -2.72
N PRO A 146 -8.94 -6.25 -2.83
CA PRO A 146 -8.99 -7.64 -3.25
C PRO A 146 -10.05 -8.41 -2.44
N GLY A 147 -11.05 -8.94 -3.13
CA GLY A 147 -12.10 -9.77 -2.52
C GLY A 147 -13.38 -9.02 -2.09
N THR A 148 -13.46 -7.68 -2.19
CA THR A 148 -14.69 -6.96 -1.80
C THR A 148 -15.07 -5.90 -2.83
N THR A 149 -16.26 -6.03 -3.41
CA THR A 149 -16.86 -4.92 -4.17
C THR A 149 -18.36 -4.89 -3.93
N LEU A 150 -18.88 -3.71 -3.56
CA LEU A 150 -20.23 -3.56 -3.06
C LEU A 150 -21.20 -3.13 -4.19
N LEU A 151 -22.14 -4.01 -4.51
CA LEU A 151 -23.36 -3.69 -5.28
C LEU A 151 -24.50 -3.37 -4.32
N GLU A 152 -25.30 -2.35 -4.62
CA GLU A 152 -26.50 -2.09 -3.82
C GLU A 152 -27.52 -3.24 -3.93
N LYS A 153 -28.19 -3.55 -2.82
CA LYS A 153 -29.22 -4.61 -2.69
C LYS A 153 -30.22 -4.65 -3.86
N LYS A 154 -30.69 -3.48 -4.29
CA LYS A 154 -31.75 -3.36 -5.31
C LYS A 154 -31.31 -3.87 -6.68
N TYR A 155 -30.01 -3.85 -6.95
CA TYR A 155 -29.43 -4.35 -8.19
C TYR A 155 -29.17 -5.85 -8.11
N VAL A 156 -28.69 -6.32 -6.96
CA VAL A 156 -28.50 -7.74 -6.67
C VAL A 156 -29.76 -8.57 -6.97
N SER A 157 -30.92 -8.12 -6.50
CA SER A 157 -32.19 -8.82 -6.71
C SER A 157 -32.63 -8.92 -8.18
N LYS A 158 -32.05 -8.12 -9.07
CA LYS A 158 -32.36 -8.13 -10.50
C LYS A 158 -31.46 -9.07 -11.29
N MET A 159 -30.32 -9.48 -10.72
CA MET A 159 -29.38 -10.36 -11.39
C MET A 159 -29.90 -11.80 -11.43
N LYS A 160 -29.65 -12.50 -12.54
CA LYS A 160 -30.10 -13.89 -12.74
C LYS A 160 -28.92 -14.80 -13.04
N ASP A 161 -29.03 -16.04 -12.60
CA ASP A 161 -28.04 -17.08 -12.89
C ASP A 161 -27.88 -17.31 -14.39
N GLY A 162 -26.64 -17.51 -14.83
CA GLY A 162 -26.29 -17.70 -16.24
C GLY A 162 -26.29 -16.44 -17.12
N GLU A 163 -26.58 -15.25 -16.57
CA GLU A 163 -26.45 -14.00 -17.31
C GLU A 163 -24.98 -13.53 -17.39
N GLU A 164 -24.62 -12.91 -18.52
CA GLU A 164 -23.31 -12.31 -18.73
C GLU A 164 -23.37 -10.82 -18.43
N TYR A 165 -22.35 -10.30 -17.74
CA TYR A 165 -22.25 -8.89 -17.38
C TYR A 165 -20.88 -8.33 -17.77
N PHE A 166 -20.85 -7.07 -18.18
CA PHE A 166 -19.61 -6.31 -18.32
C PHE A 166 -19.33 -5.58 -17.02
N LEU A 167 -18.11 -5.67 -16.51
CA LEU A 167 -17.68 -4.84 -15.40
C LEU A 167 -17.27 -3.47 -15.95
N LEU A 168 -17.91 -2.42 -15.44
CA LEU A 168 -17.61 -1.04 -15.81
C LEU A 168 -16.51 -0.53 -14.89
N THR A 169 -15.44 -0.04 -15.52
CA THR A 169 -14.25 0.45 -14.85
C THR A 169 -14.02 1.92 -15.21
N ARG A 170 -13.59 2.72 -14.25
CA ARG A 170 -13.11 4.10 -14.46
C ARG A 170 -11.66 4.19 -14.02
N ASP A 171 -10.83 4.80 -14.86
CA ASP A 171 -9.49 5.21 -14.46
C ASP A 171 -9.59 6.51 -13.66
N ILE A 172 -9.13 6.48 -12.41
CA ILE A 172 -9.18 7.60 -11.48
C ILE A 172 -7.83 8.32 -11.34
N ARG A 173 -6.84 8.06 -12.23
CA ARG A 173 -5.55 8.77 -12.20
C ARG A 173 -5.71 10.29 -12.25
N ASP A 174 -6.54 10.76 -13.17
CA ASP A 174 -6.80 12.20 -13.33
C ASP A 174 -7.51 12.78 -12.11
N ASP A 175 -8.50 12.05 -11.57
CA ASP A 175 -9.24 12.46 -10.37
C ASP A 175 -8.30 12.55 -9.16
N ALA A 176 -7.43 11.56 -8.98
CA ALA A 176 -6.46 11.50 -7.90
C ALA A 176 -5.40 12.62 -8.00
N ALA A 177 -4.91 12.91 -9.21
CA ALA A 177 -4.00 14.02 -9.44
C ALA A 177 -4.65 15.39 -9.18
N ASN A 178 -5.94 15.52 -9.46
CA ASN A 178 -6.73 16.74 -9.19
C ASN A 178 -7.02 16.97 -7.69
N LEU A 179 -6.85 15.95 -6.84
CA LEU A 179 -6.98 16.08 -5.38
C LEU A 179 -5.75 16.71 -4.73
N LEU A 180 -4.62 16.79 -5.44
CA LEU A 180 -3.42 17.42 -4.91
C LEU A 180 -3.62 18.93 -4.77
N THR A 181 -3.24 19.48 -3.61
CA THR A 181 -3.08 20.93 -3.47
C THR A 181 -1.93 21.42 -4.34
N ARG A 182 -1.93 22.72 -4.65
CA ARG A 182 -0.84 23.35 -5.39
C ARG A 182 0.52 23.15 -4.70
N GLU A 183 0.54 23.23 -3.38
CA GLU A 183 1.75 23.03 -2.56
C GLU A 183 2.26 21.59 -2.66
N GLN A 184 1.38 20.59 -2.59
CA GLN A 184 1.74 19.18 -2.77
C GLN A 184 2.32 18.92 -4.16
N LEU A 185 1.70 19.50 -5.20
CA LEU A 185 2.17 19.33 -6.57
C LEU A 185 3.53 20.00 -6.81
N GLU A 186 3.79 21.15 -6.17
CA GLU A 186 5.10 21.81 -6.23
C GLU A 186 6.17 20.96 -5.52
N SER A 187 5.86 20.42 -4.34
CA SER A 187 6.76 19.52 -3.62
C SER A 187 7.13 18.27 -4.44
N ILE A 188 6.15 17.65 -5.10
CA ILE A 188 6.38 16.51 -6.00
C ILE A 188 7.29 16.92 -7.18
N ARG A 189 7.07 18.11 -7.75
CA ARG A 189 7.88 18.65 -8.84
C ARG A 189 9.32 18.94 -8.41
N GLU A 190 9.51 19.50 -7.22
CA GLU A 190 10.84 19.70 -6.65
C GLU A 190 11.59 18.39 -6.46
N LYS A 191 10.93 17.37 -5.91
CA LYS A 191 11.52 16.02 -5.78
C LYS A 191 11.92 15.44 -7.14
N PHE A 192 11.04 15.55 -8.14
CA PHE A 192 11.33 15.08 -9.49
C PHE A 192 12.57 15.78 -10.07
N ASN A 193 12.62 17.11 -9.98
CA ASN A 193 13.71 17.92 -10.51
C ASN A 193 15.05 17.68 -9.80
N LYS A 194 15.05 17.22 -8.53
CA LYS A 194 16.27 16.83 -7.82
C LYS A 194 16.92 15.59 -8.43
N ILE A 195 16.14 14.72 -9.06
CA ILE A 195 16.60 13.46 -9.66
C ILE A 195 16.85 13.63 -11.17
N ASP A 196 16.00 14.41 -11.87
CA ASP A 196 16.16 14.79 -13.28
C ASP A 196 17.29 15.82 -13.46
N GLU A 197 18.55 15.39 -13.25
CA GLU A 197 19.73 16.25 -13.30
C GLU A 197 19.90 16.93 -14.67
N ASN A 198 19.55 16.22 -15.76
CA ASN A 198 19.67 16.75 -17.11
C ASN A 198 18.48 17.62 -17.55
N ARG A 199 17.42 17.71 -16.73
CA ARG A 199 16.20 18.48 -16.95
C ARG A 199 15.50 18.14 -18.26
N THR A 200 15.50 16.87 -18.64
CA THR A 200 14.84 16.42 -19.86
C THR A 200 13.33 16.28 -19.68
N GLY A 201 12.83 16.34 -18.45
CA GLY A 201 11.44 16.02 -18.10
C GLY A 201 11.20 14.52 -17.92
N PHE A 202 12.27 13.72 -17.95
CA PHE A 202 12.28 12.28 -17.77
C PHE A 202 13.45 11.90 -16.86
N ILE A 203 13.20 11.01 -15.90
CA ILE A 203 14.25 10.47 -15.06
C ILE A 203 14.68 9.12 -15.62
N SER A 204 15.89 9.03 -16.14
CA SER A 204 16.44 7.74 -16.60
C SER A 204 16.83 6.83 -15.43
N HIS A 205 16.86 5.52 -15.67
CA HIS A 205 17.35 4.56 -14.68
C HIS A 205 18.76 4.85 -14.15
N ASP A 206 19.62 5.42 -15.00
CA ASP A 206 20.97 5.78 -14.60
C ASP A 206 21.00 7.03 -13.71
N GLU A 207 20.10 7.99 -13.92
CA GLU A 207 19.94 9.15 -13.03
C GLU A 207 19.47 8.72 -11.63
N ILE A 208 18.51 7.79 -11.56
CA ILE A 208 18.06 7.19 -10.28
C ILE A 208 19.25 6.56 -9.55
N ARG A 209 20.02 5.72 -10.23
CA ARG A 209 21.17 5.04 -9.64
C ARG A 209 22.24 6.02 -9.18
N LYS A 210 22.54 7.05 -9.98
CA LYS A 210 23.51 8.09 -9.63
C LYS A 210 23.05 8.90 -8.43
N TYR A 211 21.80 9.36 -8.43
CA TYR A 211 21.21 10.11 -7.34
C TYR A 211 21.30 9.33 -6.01
N PHE A 212 20.81 8.09 -5.99
CA PHE A 212 20.84 7.28 -4.77
C PHE A 212 22.26 6.84 -4.38
N ALA A 213 23.16 6.61 -5.32
CA ALA A 213 24.57 6.33 -5.01
C ALA A 213 25.25 7.54 -4.35
N LYS A 214 25.04 8.75 -4.88
CA LYS A 214 25.57 10.00 -4.31
C LYS A 214 25.10 10.21 -2.87
N HIS A 215 23.80 10.10 -2.63
CA HIS A 215 23.23 10.24 -1.29
C HIS A 215 23.71 9.15 -0.33
N ARG A 216 23.83 7.90 -0.80
CA ARG A 216 24.41 6.80 0.00
C ARG A 216 25.81 7.11 0.46
N ASP A 217 26.65 7.57 -0.46
CA ASP A 217 28.06 7.79 -0.17
C ASP A 217 28.24 9.00 0.76
N GLN A 218 27.39 10.02 0.66
CA GLN A 218 27.30 11.11 1.64
C GLN A 218 26.90 10.60 3.04
N LYS A 219 25.83 9.79 3.15
CA LYS A 219 25.36 9.22 4.44
C LYS A 219 26.39 8.28 5.07
N ILE A 220 27.10 7.50 4.26
CA ILE A 220 28.22 6.65 4.73
C ILE A 220 29.39 7.52 5.23
N SER A 221 29.73 8.60 4.52
CA SER A 221 30.82 9.49 4.92
C SER A 221 30.54 10.14 6.28
N SER A 222 29.32 10.62 6.52
CA SER A 222 28.94 11.18 7.83
C SER A 222 28.99 10.15 8.96
N TYR A 223 28.61 8.89 8.69
CA TYR A 223 28.78 7.81 9.66
C TYR A 223 30.25 7.54 10.00
N ILE A 224 31.14 7.56 9.01
CA ILE A 224 32.58 7.37 9.21
C ILE A 224 33.14 8.51 10.06
N GLU A 225 32.80 9.76 9.76
CA GLU A 225 33.23 10.92 10.53
C GLU A 225 32.77 10.84 12.00
N PHE A 226 31.49 10.52 12.22
CA PHE A 226 30.93 10.35 13.55
C PHE A 226 31.61 9.22 14.33
N ALA A 227 31.86 8.07 13.69
CA ALA A 227 32.55 6.96 14.31
C ALA A 227 34.00 7.32 14.69
N ASN A 228 34.73 8.00 13.80
CA ASN A 228 36.10 8.46 14.06
C ASN A 228 36.15 9.44 15.24
N GLU A 229 35.17 10.35 15.35
CA GLU A 229 35.09 11.26 16.48
C GLU A 229 34.88 10.52 17.81
N LYS A 230 33.99 9.51 17.81
CA LYS A 230 33.74 8.65 18.98
C LYS A 230 34.95 7.82 19.37
N ILE A 231 35.67 7.26 18.40
CA ILE A 231 36.92 6.50 18.63
C ILE A 231 37.98 7.42 19.24
N ARG A 232 38.14 8.65 18.73
CA ARG A 232 39.07 9.64 19.29
C ARG A 232 38.76 9.97 20.76
N LYS A 233 37.47 10.08 21.11
CA LYS A 233 37.01 10.35 22.49
C LYS A 233 37.11 9.13 23.41
N GLU A 234 36.89 7.93 22.88
CA GLU A 234 36.86 6.67 23.65
C GLU A 234 37.71 5.56 22.97
N PRO A 235 39.06 5.67 22.93
CA PRO A 235 39.89 4.72 22.18
C PRO A 235 39.75 3.27 22.64
N LYS A 236 39.46 3.04 23.93
CA LYS A 236 39.25 1.70 24.49
C LYS A 236 38.01 0.98 23.93
N LYS A 237 37.12 1.69 23.24
CA LYS A 237 35.91 1.15 22.62
C LYS A 237 35.98 1.17 21.09
N GLU A 238 37.19 1.22 20.52
CA GLU A 238 37.38 1.29 19.06
C GLU A 238 36.63 0.17 18.33
N ASP A 239 36.83 -1.09 18.73
CA ASP A 239 36.18 -2.26 18.13
C ASP A 239 34.64 -2.13 18.16
N TYR A 240 34.09 -1.64 19.27
CA TYR A 240 32.64 -1.43 19.39
C TYR A 240 32.15 -0.38 18.39
N HIS A 241 32.81 0.77 18.29
CA HIS A 241 32.41 1.84 17.37
C HIS A 241 32.57 1.43 15.91
N GLN A 242 33.62 0.66 15.57
CA GLN A 242 33.81 0.09 14.24
C GLN A 242 32.70 -0.92 13.87
N GLN A 243 32.30 -1.78 14.80
CA GLN A 243 31.17 -2.71 14.58
C GLN A 243 29.86 -1.96 14.33
N GLN A 244 29.58 -0.91 15.10
CA GLN A 244 28.38 -0.09 14.91
C GLN A 244 28.40 0.65 13.57
N LEU A 245 29.56 1.19 13.17
CA LEU A 245 29.74 1.78 11.85
C LEU A 245 29.42 0.78 10.74
N GLN A 246 29.96 -0.44 10.82
CA GLN A 246 29.72 -1.46 9.80
C GLN A 246 28.23 -1.84 9.70
N LYS A 247 27.53 -1.94 10.83
CA LYS A 247 26.07 -2.16 10.84
C LYS A 247 25.33 -1.03 10.13
N ARG A 248 25.64 0.23 10.44
CA ARG A 248 25.03 1.41 9.81
C ARG A 248 25.30 1.49 8.31
N ILE A 249 26.54 1.19 7.87
CA ILE A 249 26.89 1.12 6.44
C ILE A 249 26.05 0.06 5.72
N ASN A 250 25.89 -1.13 6.31
CA ASN A 250 25.11 -2.20 5.70
C ASN A 250 23.61 -1.85 5.62
N MET A 251 23.06 -1.23 6.68
CA MET A 251 21.67 -0.75 6.68
C MET A 251 21.44 0.32 5.61
N ALA A 252 22.34 1.32 5.52
CA ALA A 252 22.27 2.32 4.47
C ALA A 252 22.27 1.65 3.08
N LYS A 253 23.26 0.79 2.78
CA LYS A 253 23.31 0.09 1.48
C LYS A 253 22.02 -0.65 1.15
N LYS A 254 21.43 -1.35 2.12
CA LYS A 254 20.15 -2.06 1.94
C LYS A 254 19.00 -1.10 1.66
N GLN A 255 18.91 -0.01 2.41
CA GLN A 255 17.87 1.01 2.22
C GLN A 255 17.97 1.67 0.84
N TYR A 256 19.19 2.04 0.41
CA TYR A 256 19.38 2.63 -0.92
C TYR A 256 19.04 1.66 -2.05
N GLN A 257 19.35 0.37 -1.90
CA GLN A 257 18.93 -0.62 -2.90
C GLN A 257 17.40 -0.72 -2.97
N LYS A 258 16.71 -0.77 -1.82
CA LYS A 258 15.24 -0.75 -1.79
C LYS A 258 14.67 0.51 -2.47
N ASN A 259 15.27 1.68 -2.22
CA ASN A 259 14.83 2.92 -2.84
C ASN A 259 15.03 2.88 -4.36
N VAL A 260 16.17 2.37 -4.85
CA VAL A 260 16.40 2.19 -6.29
C VAL A 260 15.35 1.25 -6.88
N ASP A 261 15.13 0.08 -6.28
CA ASP A 261 14.17 -0.90 -6.77
C ASP A 261 12.74 -0.34 -6.78
N TYR A 262 12.37 0.42 -5.74
CA TYR A 262 11.10 1.14 -5.68
C TYR A 262 10.95 2.15 -6.82
N PHE A 263 11.95 3.01 -7.05
CA PHE A 263 11.90 4.00 -8.12
C PHE A 263 11.82 3.34 -9.50
N LEU A 264 12.59 2.28 -9.74
CA LEU A 264 12.51 1.52 -10.99
C LEU A 264 11.13 0.88 -11.21
N SER A 265 10.37 0.59 -10.15
CA SER A 265 9.01 0.07 -10.28
C SER A 265 7.96 1.12 -10.71
N ILE A 266 8.34 2.41 -10.73
CA ILE A 266 7.49 3.52 -11.19
C ILE A 266 7.48 3.63 -12.72
N ASP A 267 8.49 3.10 -13.42
CA ASP A 267 8.50 2.97 -14.88
C ASP A 267 7.41 1.95 -15.29
N ILE A 268 6.19 2.45 -15.50
CA ILE A 268 5.00 1.64 -15.70
C ILE A 268 4.99 1.08 -17.12
N ASN A 269 5.38 1.91 -18.09
CA ASN A 269 5.35 1.54 -19.50
C ASN A 269 6.58 0.71 -19.92
N GLY A 270 7.62 0.65 -19.08
CA GLY A 270 8.85 -0.11 -19.29
C GLY A 270 9.76 0.52 -20.35
N ASP A 271 9.67 1.83 -20.57
CA ASP A 271 10.47 2.54 -21.58
C ASP A 271 11.90 2.87 -21.12
N GLY A 272 12.22 2.57 -19.86
CA GLY A 272 13.54 2.81 -19.26
C GLY A 272 13.70 4.21 -18.67
N SER A 273 12.62 5.00 -18.64
CA SER A 273 12.56 6.34 -18.08
C SER A 273 11.27 6.56 -17.31
N ILE A 274 11.31 7.45 -16.32
CA ILE A 274 10.14 7.81 -15.53
C ILE A 274 9.74 9.22 -15.94
N SER A 275 8.55 9.35 -16.54
CA SER A 275 7.95 10.65 -16.82
C SER A 275 7.47 11.34 -15.54
N PHE A 276 7.32 12.66 -15.59
CA PHE A 276 6.72 13.40 -14.46
C PHE A 276 5.30 12.89 -14.12
N GLU A 277 4.54 12.43 -15.12
CA GLU A 277 3.20 11.92 -14.90
C GLU A 277 3.20 10.61 -14.11
N GLU A 278 4.07 9.66 -14.46
CA GLU A 278 4.24 8.40 -13.72
C GLU A 278 4.71 8.67 -12.29
N PHE A 279 5.71 9.55 -12.13
CA PHE A 279 6.22 9.94 -10.82
C PHE A 279 5.14 10.60 -9.95
N ARG A 280 4.41 11.58 -10.50
CA ARG A 280 3.31 12.26 -9.82
C ARG A 280 2.23 11.27 -9.42
N ASN A 281 1.77 10.44 -10.34
CA ASN A 281 0.70 9.49 -10.08
C ASN A 281 1.11 8.55 -8.93
N ASN A 282 2.36 8.09 -8.92
CA ASN A 282 2.87 7.25 -7.84
C ASN A 282 2.95 7.99 -6.49
N GLU A 283 3.44 9.23 -6.44
CA GLU A 283 3.48 10.04 -5.21
C GLU A 283 2.07 10.32 -4.65
N VAL A 284 1.06 10.52 -5.52
CA VAL A 284 -0.35 10.70 -5.11
C VAL A 284 -0.86 9.54 -4.25
N LYS A 285 -0.40 8.31 -4.49
CA LYS A 285 -0.78 7.14 -3.67
C LYS A 285 -0.43 7.34 -2.21
N SER A 286 0.78 7.83 -1.94
CA SER A 286 1.27 8.10 -0.58
C SER A 286 0.40 9.13 0.13
N TYR A 287 -0.02 10.19 -0.58
CA TYR A 287 -0.90 11.23 -0.02
C TYR A 287 -2.33 10.75 0.22
N ILE A 288 -2.88 9.89 -0.65
CA ILE A 288 -4.24 9.34 -0.47
C ILE A 288 -4.28 8.35 0.69
N THR A 289 -3.26 7.51 0.85
CA THR A 289 -3.19 6.52 1.93
C THR A 289 -2.95 7.17 3.30
N GLN A 290 -2.20 8.28 3.38
CA GLN A 290 -1.96 8.99 4.64
C GLN A 290 -3.15 9.83 5.15
N ASN A 291 -4.10 10.18 4.27
CA ASN A 291 -5.28 10.99 4.62
C ASN A 291 -6.56 10.16 4.84
N LYS A 292 -6.46 8.83 4.90
CA LYS A 292 -7.56 7.91 5.22
C LYS A 292 -7.36 7.30 6.60
#